data_AF-A0A1Z8MPY2-F1
#
_entry.id   AF-A0A1Z8MPY2-F1
#
_cell.length_a   1.000
_cell.length_b   1.000
_cell.length_c   1.000
_cell.angle_alpha   90.00
_cell.angle_beta   90.00
_cell.angle_gamma   90.00
#
_symmetry.space_group_name_H-M   'P 1'
#
loop_
_entity.id
_entity.type
_entity.pdbx_description
1 polymer ?
#
loop_
_entity_poly.entity_id
_entity_poly.type
_entity_poly.pdbx_seq_one_letter_code
_entity_poly.pdbx_strand_id
1 'polypeptide(L)'
;MSCSARLQLDTFTEERLMRRLLQIAFLTACISSTVGCFVPLYSPKPERRIQQLLYTSEDLRAFVDEWERFWLMDQPSHLTPIRTHGGIL
;
A
#
# COMPACT_ATOMS: atom_id res chain seq x y z
N MET A 1 -17.18 36.18 31.49
CA MET A 1 -17.58 36.14 30.06
C MET A 1 -16.51 35.53 29.13
N SER A 2 -15.22 35.50 29.49
CA SER A 2 -14.14 35.00 28.60
C SER A 2 -14.10 33.48 28.37
N CYS A 3 -14.63 32.66 29.29
CA CYS A 3 -14.56 31.19 29.18
C CYS A 3 -15.52 30.61 28.12
N SER A 4 -16.73 31.17 27.99
CA SER A 4 -17.74 30.71 27.03
C SER A 4 -17.32 30.99 25.58
N ALA A 5 -16.65 32.11 25.31
CA ALA A 5 -16.13 32.42 23.97
C ALA A 5 -15.02 31.46 23.52
N ARG A 6 -14.21 30.94 24.47
CA ARG A 6 -13.11 30.01 24.16
C ARG A 6 -13.62 28.61 23.82
N LEU A 7 -14.56 28.07 24.60
CA LEU A 7 -15.25 26.79 24.29
C LEU A 7 -16.03 26.85 22.96
N GLN A 8 -16.59 28.01 22.61
CA GLN A 8 -17.32 28.19 21.37
C GLN A 8 -16.40 28.34 20.15
N LEU A 9 -15.16 28.78 20.35
CA LEU A 9 -14.13 28.80 19.30
C LEU A 9 -13.57 27.40 19.05
N ASP A 10 -13.32 26.62 20.11
CA ASP A 10 -12.79 25.26 20.01
C ASP A 10 -13.79 24.32 19.30
N THR A 11 -15.08 24.40 19.63
CA THR A 11 -16.13 23.62 18.92
C THR A 11 -16.27 24.02 17.45
N PHE A 12 -16.11 25.31 17.15
CA PHE A 12 -16.17 25.84 15.79
C PHE A 12 -14.95 25.47 14.94
N THR A 13 -13.77 25.30 15.54
CA THR A 13 -12.57 24.78 14.86
C THR A 13 -12.68 23.28 14.60
N GLU A 14 -13.15 22.50 15.57
CA GLU A 14 -13.32 21.04 15.45
C GLU A 14 -14.31 20.66 14.35
N GLU A 15 -15.46 21.35 14.25
CA GLU A 15 -16.44 21.15 13.16
C GLU A 15 -15.83 21.42 11.76
N ARG A 16 -14.97 22.43 11.67
CA ARG A 16 -14.29 22.79 10.42
C ARG A 16 -13.18 21.79 10.07
N LEU A 17 -12.48 21.29 11.09
CA LEU A 17 -11.46 20.27 10.97
C LEU A 17 -12.07 18.96 10.46
N MET A 18 -13.17 18.49 11.08
CA MET A 18 -13.85 17.25 10.68
C MET A 18 -14.36 17.30 9.23
N ARG A 19 -14.93 18.44 8.81
CA ARG A 19 -15.35 18.64 7.41
C ARG A 19 -14.19 18.60 6.43
N ARG A 20 -13.05 19.23 6.78
CA ARG A 20 -11.83 19.18 5.95
C ARG A 20 -11.22 17.79 5.90
N LEU A 21 -11.19 17.08 7.03
CA LEU A 21 -10.71 15.70 7.09
C LEU A 21 -11.56 14.76 6.23
N LEU A 22 -12.89 14.91 6.27
CA LEU A 22 -13.79 14.16 5.39
C LEU A 22 -13.56 14.48 3.91
N GLN A 23 -13.36 15.76 3.56
CA GLN A 23 -13.04 16.17 2.19
C GLN A 23 -11.71 15.57 1.70
N ILE A 24 -10.66 15.60 2.54
CA ILE A 24 -9.36 15.04 2.22
C ILE A 24 -9.44 13.51 2.10
N ALA A 25 -10.15 12.83 3.01
CA ALA A 25 -10.35 11.39 2.95
C ALA A 25 -11.08 10.99 1.65
N PHE A 26 -12.12 11.74 1.28
CA PHE A 26 -12.86 11.51 0.04
C PHE A 26 -11.98 11.70 -1.19
N LEU A 27 -11.23 12.81 -1.29
CA LEU A 27 -10.30 13.04 -2.39
C LEU A 27 -9.22 11.96 -2.48
N THR A 28 -8.69 11.53 -1.34
CA THR A 28 -7.67 10.47 -1.27
C THR A 28 -8.23 9.14 -1.78
N ALA A 29 -9.48 8.80 -1.44
CA ALA A 29 -10.15 7.60 -1.93
C ALA A 29 -10.43 7.66 -3.46
N CYS A 30 -10.77 8.83 -4.00
CA CYS A 30 -10.94 9.02 -5.44
C CYS A 30 -9.61 8.87 -6.20
N ILE A 31 -8.51 9.37 -5.64
CA ILE A 31 -7.18 9.27 -6.26
C ILE A 31 -6.63 7.83 -6.15
N SER A 32 -6.85 7.14 -5.03
CA SER A 32 -6.36 5.76 -4.86
C SER A 32 -7.09 4.74 -5.73
N SER A 33 -8.33 5.02 -6.16
CA SER A 33 -9.08 4.14 -7.07
C SER A 33 -8.70 4.31 -8.55
N THR A 34 -7.96 5.37 -8.92
CA THR A 34 -7.61 5.66 -10.32
C THR A 34 -6.21 5.19 -10.73
N VAL A 35 -5.37 4.75 -9.79
CA VAL A 35 -4.08 4.09 -10.05
C VAL A 35 -4.29 2.70 -10.65
N GLY A 36 -4.65 2.64 -11.93
CA GLY A 36 -4.75 1.38 -12.68
C GLY A 36 -5.63 1.44 -13.93
N CYS A 37 -6.57 2.39 -14.01
CA CYS A 37 -7.57 2.45 -15.09
C CYS A 37 -7.46 3.67 -16.01
N PHE A 38 -6.69 4.71 -15.65
CA PHE A 38 -6.67 5.97 -16.40
C PHE A 38 -5.67 5.97 -17.58
N VAL A 39 -4.61 5.17 -17.52
CA VAL A 39 -3.57 5.10 -18.57
C VAL A 39 -3.31 3.63 -18.91
N PRO A 40 -3.24 3.25 -20.20
CA PRO A 40 -2.80 1.92 -20.58
C PRO A 40 -1.35 1.71 -20.14
N LEU A 41 -1.15 0.89 -19.10
CA LEU A 41 0.17 0.54 -18.56
C LEU A 41 1.02 -0.26 -19.56
N TYR A 42 0.35 -1.04 -20.42
CA TYR A 42 1.00 -1.94 -21.38
C TYR A 42 0.88 -1.47 -22.82
N SER A 43 1.84 -1.91 -23.64
CA SER A 43 1.87 -1.61 -25.07
C SER A 43 0.63 -2.15 -25.79
N PRO A 44 0.09 -1.42 -26.78
CA PRO A 44 -1.00 -1.92 -27.62
C PRO A 44 -0.55 -3.05 -28.56
N LYS A 45 0.76 -3.14 -28.87
CA LYS A 45 1.30 -4.20 -29.73
C LYS A 45 1.34 -5.54 -28.99
N PRO A 46 0.72 -6.61 -29.52
CA PRO A 46 0.58 -7.87 -28.79
C PRO A 46 1.93 -8.54 -28.51
N GLU A 47 2.91 -8.42 -29.40
CA GLU A 47 4.23 -9.03 -29.25
C GLU A 47 4.98 -8.47 -28.04
N ARG A 48 4.85 -7.15 -27.82
CA ARG A 48 5.46 -6.47 -26.66
C ARG A 48 4.64 -6.66 -25.39
N ARG A 49 3.31 -6.72 -25.50
CA ARG A 49 2.42 -6.90 -24.34
C ARG A 49 2.65 -8.23 -23.63
N ILE A 50 2.81 -9.32 -24.39
CA ILE A 50 3.03 -10.65 -23.79
C ILE A 50 4.32 -10.65 -22.95
N GLN A 51 5.40 -10.05 -23.46
CA GLN A 51 6.65 -9.92 -22.72
C GLN A 51 6.47 -9.10 -21.44
N GLN A 52 5.78 -7.96 -21.53
CA GLN A 52 5.51 -7.12 -20.36
C GLN A 52 4.70 -7.86 -19.29
N LEU A 53 3.64 -8.57 -19.69
CA LEU A 53 2.82 -9.35 -18.78
C LEU A 53 3.60 -10.53 -18.16
N LEU A 54 4.47 -11.17 -18.94
CA LEU A 54 5.31 -12.26 -18.45
C LEU A 54 6.24 -11.76 -17.35
N TYR A 55 7.01 -10.70 -17.61
CA TYR A 55 7.93 -10.13 -16.62
C TYR A 55 7.18 -9.62 -15.38
N THR A 56 6.09 -8.89 -15.55
CA THR A 56 5.29 -8.43 -14.41
C THR A 56 4.76 -9.61 -13.59
N SER A 57 4.32 -10.70 -14.22
CA SER A 57 3.83 -11.87 -13.49
C SER A 57 4.93 -12.64 -12.74
N GLU A 58 6.17 -12.58 -13.22
CA GLU A 58 7.34 -13.15 -12.57
C GLU A 58 7.78 -12.29 -11.37
N ASP A 59 7.83 -10.97 -11.57
CA ASP A 59 8.12 -10.00 -10.51
C ASP A 59 7.11 -10.09 -9.36
N LEU A 60 5.81 -10.25 -9.65
CA LEU A 60 4.77 -10.41 -8.62
C LEU A 60 4.91 -11.72 -7.84
N ARG A 61 5.44 -12.78 -8.45
CA ARG A 61 5.72 -14.04 -7.75
C ARG A 61 6.89 -13.87 -6.80
N ALA A 62 7.99 -13.29 -7.29
CA ALA A 62 9.18 -13.01 -6.48
C ALA A 62 8.90 -12.02 -5.34
N PHE A 63 7.95 -11.10 -5.52
CA PHE A 63 7.56 -10.15 -4.47
C PHE A 63 7.05 -10.84 -3.19
N VAL A 64 6.39 -11.99 -3.30
CA VAL A 64 5.89 -12.73 -2.12
C VAL A 64 7.06 -13.24 -1.29
N ASP A 65 8.06 -13.83 -1.94
CA ASP A 65 9.27 -14.34 -1.26
C ASP A 65 10.02 -13.19 -0.57
N GLU A 66 10.13 -12.04 -1.24
CA GLU A 66 10.76 -10.85 -0.64
C GLU A 66 9.91 -10.25 0.48
N TRP A 67 8.58 -10.35 0.42
CA TRP A 67 7.69 -9.89 1.49
C TRP A 67 7.88 -10.70 2.78
N GLU A 68 7.98 -12.04 2.66
CA GLU A 68 8.29 -12.93 3.80
C GLU A 68 9.65 -12.62 4.40
N ARG A 69 10.63 -12.32 3.55
CA ARG A 69 11.98 -11.92 3.96
C ARG A 69 12.02 -10.54 4.62
N PHE A 70 11.28 -9.56 4.11
CA PHE A 70 11.19 -8.20 4.67
C PHE A 70 10.65 -8.22 6.10
N TRP A 71 9.63 -9.04 6.36
CA TRP A 71 9.06 -9.23 7.69
C TRP A 71 9.81 -10.27 8.54
N LEU A 72 10.97 -10.76 8.05
CA LEU A 72 11.82 -11.71 8.74
C LEU A 72 11.06 -12.98 9.17
N MET A 73 10.02 -13.36 8.43
CA MET A 73 9.22 -14.57 8.65
C MET A 73 9.99 -15.81 8.20
N ASP A 74 10.90 -15.62 7.24
CA ASP A 74 11.91 -16.58 6.83
C ASP A 74 13.15 -16.50 7.77
N GLN A 75 12.96 -16.52 9.10
CA GLN A 75 14.05 -16.67 10.05
C GLN A 75 14.17 -18.14 10.51
N PRO A 76 15.39 -18.69 10.59
CA PRO A 76 15.57 -20.07 11.01
C PRO A 76 15.28 -20.17 12.51
N SER A 77 14.35 -21.04 12.91
CA SER A 77 14.08 -21.28 14.33
C SER A 77 15.29 -21.97 14.99
N HIS A 78 15.81 -21.43 16.09
CA HIS A 78 16.90 -22.06 16.85
C HIS A 78 16.52 -23.36 17.59
N LEU A 79 15.27 -23.82 17.46
CA LEU A 79 14.72 -24.95 18.21
C LEU A 79 14.60 -26.24 17.39
N THR A 80 14.85 -26.21 16.09
CA THR A 80 14.82 -27.41 15.25
C THR A 80 15.99 -27.43 14.24
N PRO A 81 16.79 -28.50 14.18
CA PRO A 81 18.02 -28.53 13.37
C PRO A 81 17.81 -28.67 11.85
N ILE A 82 16.57 -28.61 11.33
CA ILE A 82 16.24 -28.98 9.93
C ILE A 82 15.64 -27.81 9.12
N ARG A 83 15.68 -26.57 9.62
CA ARG A 83 15.14 -25.41 8.89
C ARG A 83 16.20 -24.32 8.74
N THR A 84 17.30 -24.62 8.04
CA THR A 84 18.20 -23.60 7.48
C THR A 84 17.81 -23.35 6.03
N HIS A 85 17.45 -22.10 5.73
CA HIS A 85 17.12 -21.55 4.42
C HIS A 85 17.93 -22.14 3.28
N GLY A 86 17.25 -22.68 2.25
CA GLY A 86 17.75 -22.78 0.87
C GLY A 86 19.12 -23.40 0.63
N GLY A 87 19.74 -24.00 1.64
CA GLY A 87 21.02 -24.67 1.58
C GLY A 87 20.83 -26.01 0.90
N ILE A 88 21.18 -26.04 -0.37
CA ILE A 88 21.40 -27.19 -1.25
C ILE A 88 21.80 -28.48 -0.48
N LEU A 89 21.13 -29.59 -0.81
CA LEU A 89 21.77 -30.91 -0.90
C LEU A 89 22.24 -31.12 -2.34
#